data_AF-A0A524FNE7-F1
#
_entry.id   AF-A0A524FNE7-F1
#
_cell.length_a   1.000
_cell.length_b   1.000
_cell.length_c   1.000
_cell.angle_alpha   90.00
_cell.angle_beta   90.00
_cell.angle_gamma   90.00
#
_symmetry.space_group_name_H-M   'P 1'
#
loop_
_entity.id
_entity.type
_entity.pdbx_description
1 polymer ?
#
loop_
_entity_poly.entity_id
_entity_poly.type
_entity_poly.pdbx_seq_one_letter_code
_entity_poly.pdbx_strand_id
1 'polypeptide(L)'
;MLIVPHLQSSLTRLAHVGDSCVNCGQCQDACPMEFPLSKLFTMVNSRLSEVFDYKSGVDLDQGPPLNTTNVQELSIDDVFLDVSTLTKRIKK
;
A
#
# COMPACT_ATOMS: atom_id res chain seq x y z
N MET A 1 -4.91 12.76 24.53
CA MET A 1 -3.69 12.49 23.76
C MET A 1 -3.51 10.98 23.67
N LEU A 2 -4.27 10.33 22.78
CA LEU A 2 -4.21 8.89 22.54
C LEU A 2 -3.26 8.65 21.38
N ILE A 3 -1.96 8.65 21.66
CA ILE A 3 -1.02 7.97 20.78
C ILE A 3 -1.26 6.50 21.07
N VAL A 4 -1.93 5.79 20.16
CA VAL A 4 -2.06 4.32 20.19
C VAL A 4 -0.80 3.77 19.49
N PRO A 5 0.30 3.47 20.22
CA PRO A 5 1.53 2.96 19.61
C PRO A 5 1.31 1.67 18.81
N HIS A 6 0.24 0.93 19.11
CA HIS A 6 -0.13 -0.30 18.41
C HIS A 6 -0.77 -0.10 17.02
N LEU A 7 -1.42 1.05 16.76
CA LEU A 7 -2.04 1.31 15.46
C LEU A 7 -1.00 1.81 14.43
N GLN A 8 -0.03 2.61 14.89
CA GLN A 8 1.04 3.13 14.03
C GLN A 8 1.88 2.00 13.41
N SER A 9 2.25 0.98 14.17
CA SER A 9 3.01 -0.17 13.64
C SER A 9 2.26 -0.94 12.55
N SER A 10 0.94 -1.09 12.71
CA SER A 10 0.10 -1.79 11.74
C SER A 10 -0.03 -1.02 10.41
N LEU A 11 -0.18 0.30 10.47
CA LEU A 11 -0.19 1.16 9.28
C LEU A 11 1.19 1.23 8.60
N THR A 12 2.27 1.34 9.38
CA THR A 12 3.63 1.28 8.83
C THR A 12 3.87 -0.05 8.12
N ARG A 13 3.44 -1.17 8.72
CA ARG A 13 3.56 -2.48 8.08
C ARG A 13 2.72 -2.59 6.82
N LEU A 14 1.50 -2.04 6.83
CA LEU A 14 0.67 -1.97 5.62
C LEU A 14 1.35 -1.20 4.49
N ALA A 15 1.98 -0.06 4.79
CA ALA A 15 2.73 0.70 3.79
C ALA A 15 3.95 -0.07 3.26
N HIS A 16 4.55 -0.94 4.08
CA HIS A 16 5.74 -1.71 3.71
C HIS A 16 5.44 -2.98 2.91
N VAL A 17 4.34 -3.70 3.22
CA VAL A 17 4.04 -5.02 2.63
C VAL A 17 2.64 -5.14 2.02
N GLY A 18 1.91 -4.03 1.87
CA GLY A 18 0.54 -4.05 1.37
C GLY A 18 0.42 -4.54 -0.07
N ASP A 19 1.42 -4.25 -0.90
CA ASP A 19 1.51 -4.72 -2.28
C ASP A 19 1.80 -6.22 -2.40
N SER A 20 2.44 -6.81 -1.41
CA SER A 20 2.85 -8.22 -1.36
C SER A 20 1.98 -9.09 -0.44
N CYS A 21 0.87 -8.55 0.06
CA CYS A 21 -0.04 -9.27 0.95
C CYS A 21 -0.70 -10.47 0.24
N VAL A 22 -0.56 -11.66 0.81
CA VAL A 22 -1.22 -12.90 0.33
C VAL A 22 -2.38 -13.35 1.24
N ASN A 23 -2.90 -12.44 2.06
CA ASN A 23 -3.99 -12.72 3.02
C ASN A 23 -3.68 -13.89 3.99
N CYS A 24 -2.44 -13.99 4.47
CA CYS A 24 -2.00 -15.08 5.37
C CYS A 24 -2.50 -14.96 6.83
N GLY A 25 -3.12 -13.84 7.21
CA GLY A 25 -3.67 -13.66 8.57
C GLY A 25 -2.67 -13.26 9.66
N GLN A 26 -1.36 -13.34 9.42
CA GLN A 26 -0.33 -13.02 10.44
C GLN A 26 -0.42 -11.59 11.01
N CYS A 27 -0.97 -10.64 10.25
CA CYS A 27 -1.23 -9.30 10.77
C CYS A 27 -2.35 -9.28 11.82
N GLN A 28 -3.37 -10.14 11.67
CA GLN A 28 -4.49 -10.25 12.59
C GLN A 28 -4.05 -10.86 13.92
N ASP A 29 -3.30 -11.96 13.86
CA ASP A 29 -2.84 -12.69 15.04
C ASP A 29 -1.85 -11.88 15.89
N ALA A 30 -1.04 -11.04 15.23
CA ALA A 30 -0.11 -10.14 15.91
C ALA A 30 -0.78 -8.91 16.55
N CYS A 31 -2.08 -8.66 16.29
CA CYS A 31 -2.74 -7.43 16.73
C CYS A 31 -3.29 -7.54 18.17
N PRO A 32 -2.75 -6.80 19.14
CA PRO A 32 -3.22 -6.87 20.53
C PRO A 32 -4.60 -6.23 20.75
N MET A 33 -5.06 -5.43 19.79
CA MET A 33 -6.32 -4.67 19.87
C MET A 33 -7.45 -5.28 19.03
N GLU A 34 -7.21 -6.45 18.42
CA GLU A 34 -8.18 -7.18 17.59
C GLU A 34 -8.82 -6.35 16.45
N PHE A 35 -8.12 -5.33 15.96
CA PHE A 35 -8.58 -4.56 14.80
C PHE A 35 -8.62 -5.47 13.56
N PRO A 36 -9.58 -5.31 12.63
CA PRO A 36 -9.72 -6.17 11.44
C PRO A 36 -8.63 -5.89 10.38
N LEU A 37 -7.37 -6.14 10.72
CA LEU A 37 -6.20 -5.85 9.88
C LEU A 37 -6.16 -6.73 8.64
N SER A 38 -6.54 -8.00 8.73
CA SER A 38 -6.56 -8.88 7.55
C SER A 38 -7.45 -8.30 6.45
N LYS A 39 -8.64 -7.80 6.82
CA LYS A 39 -9.56 -7.15 5.90
C LYS A 39 -8.97 -5.86 5.30
N LEU A 40 -8.32 -5.04 6.13
CA LEU A 40 -7.68 -3.80 5.67
C LEU A 40 -6.56 -4.09 4.66
N PHE A 41 -5.66 -5.02 4.98
CA PHE A 41 -4.51 -5.37 4.14
C PHE A 41 -4.96 -5.95 2.80
N THR A 42 -5.92 -6.87 2.81
CA THR A 42 -6.47 -7.47 1.59
C THR A 42 -7.20 -6.46 0.72
N MET A 43 -7.91 -5.50 1.32
CA MET A 43 -8.56 -4.42 0.58
C MET A 43 -7.54 -3.51 -0.12
N VAL A 44 -6.48 -3.11 0.57
CA VAL A 44 -5.40 -2.30 -0.03
C VAL A 44 -4.66 -3.08 -1.11
N ASN A 45 -4.34 -4.34 -0.86
CA ASN A 45 -3.69 -5.21 -1.84
C ASN A 45 -4.51 -5.35 -3.13
N SER A 46 -5.84 -5.52 -3.03
CA SER A 46 -6.73 -5.57 -4.20
C SER A 46 -6.63 -4.30 -5.04
N ARG A 47 -6.56 -3.12 -4.40
CA ARG A 47 -6.40 -1.85 -5.10
C ARG A 47 -5.03 -1.71 -5.75
N LEU A 48 -3.97 -2.10 -5.05
CA LEU A 48 -2.63 -2.08 -5.61
C LEU A 48 -2.50 -3.07 -6.78
N SER A 49 -3.13 -4.23 -6.69
CA SER A 49 -3.15 -5.23 -7.76
C SER A 49 -3.81 -4.67 -9.03
N GLU A 50 -4.92 -3.93 -8.89
CA GLU A 50 -5.58 -3.24 -10.00
C GLU A 50 -4.70 -2.14 -10.63
N VAL A 51 -3.96 -1.39 -9.81
CA VAL A 51 -3.14 -0.25 -10.28
C VAL A 51 -1.87 -0.72 -11.00
N PHE A 52 -1.21 -1.76 -10.49
CA PHE A 52 0.09 -2.20 -10.96
C PHE A 52 0.05 -3.46 -11.85
N ASP A 53 -1.14 -4.01 -12.12
CA ASP A 53 -1.31 -5.30 -12.80
C ASP A 53 -0.39 -6.39 -12.20
N TYR A 54 -0.34 -6.41 -10.87
CA TYR A 54 0.53 -7.26 -10.07
C TYR A 54 -0.30 -8.16 -9.18
N LYS A 55 0.01 -9.46 -9.15
CA LYS A 55 -0.68 -10.42 -8.29
C LYS A 55 0.30 -11.09 -7.32
N SER A 56 0.14 -10.78 -6.04
CA SER A 56 1.03 -11.27 -4.98
C SER A 56 1.07 -12.80 -4.93
N GLY A 57 2.29 -13.37 -4.93
CA GLY A 57 2.53 -14.81 -4.73
C GLY A 57 2.19 -15.70 -5.93
N VAL A 58 2.02 -15.15 -7.14
CA VAL A 58 1.72 -15.92 -8.35
C VAL A 58 2.93 -16.11 -9.25
N ASP A 59 3.70 -15.05 -9.47
CA ASP A 59 4.92 -15.08 -10.27
C ASP A 59 6.12 -14.77 -9.38
N LEU A 60 7.18 -15.59 -9.47
CA LEU A 60 8.41 -15.42 -8.70
C LEU A 60 9.40 -14.47 -9.40
N ASP A 61 9.28 -14.33 -10.72
CA ASP A 61 10.12 -13.45 -11.52
C ASP A 61 9.64 -11.99 -11.44
N GLN A 62 8.36 -11.78 -11.06
CA GLN A 62 7.76 -10.47 -10.84
C GLN A 62 7.87 -10.06 -9.37
N GLY A 63 8.74 -9.09 -9.06
CA GLY A 63 8.87 -8.51 -7.72
C GLY A 63 7.71 -7.57 -7.32
N PRO A 64 7.58 -7.23 -6.02
CA PRO A 64 6.58 -6.27 -5.55
C PRO A 64 6.76 -4.87 -6.17
N PRO A 65 5.70 -4.24 -6.70
CA PRO A 65 5.82 -3.04 -7.53
C PRO A 65 6.28 -1.80 -6.78
N LEU A 66 6.08 -1.72 -5.46
CA LEU A 66 6.40 -0.50 -4.68
C LEU A 66 7.88 -0.39 -4.28
N ASN A 67 8.70 -1.41 -4.56
CA ASN A 67 10.13 -1.39 -4.28
C ASN A 67 11.01 -1.19 -5.52
N THR A 68 10.40 -1.14 -6.70
CA THR A 68 11.06 -0.89 -7.99
C THR A 68 10.52 0.39 -8.61
N THR A 69 11.31 1.02 -9.47
CA THR A 69 10.84 2.14 -10.30
C THR A 69 10.94 1.74 -11.76
N ASN A 70 9.92 2.10 -12.54
CA ASN A 70 9.95 1.92 -13.99
C ASN A 70 10.28 3.23 -14.74
N VAL A 71 10.71 3.14 -16.00
CA VAL A 71 11.10 4.33 -16.79
C VAL A 71 9.90 5.27 -17.04
N GLN A 72 8.71 4.72 -17.15
CA GLN A 72 7.48 5.48 -17.33
C GLN A 72 7.14 6.33 -16.09
N GLU A 73 7.42 5.83 -14.89
CA GLU A 73 7.19 6.51 -13.61
C GLU A 73 8.04 7.79 -13.47
N LEU A 74 9.20 7.85 -14.14
CA LEU A 74 10.06 9.05 -14.16
C LEU A 74 9.40 10.23 -14.88
N SER A 75 8.39 9.98 -15.71
CA SER A 75 7.65 11.02 -16.43
C SER A 75 6.43 11.57 -15.67
N ILE A 76 6.19 11.11 -14.44
CA ILE A 76 5.08 11.60 -13.61
C ILE A 76 5.48 12.94 -12.98
N ASP A 77 4.82 14.02 -13.39
CA ASP A 77 5.08 15.38 -12.90
C ASP A 77 4.69 15.59 -11.41
N ASP A 78 3.84 14.73 -10.86
CA ASP A 78 3.15 14.93 -9.58
C ASP A 78 3.87 14.32 -8.36
N VAL A 79 5.04 13.70 -8.54
CA VAL A 79 5.69 12.86 -7.51
C VAL A 79 6.03 13.64 -6.24
N PHE A 80 6.24 14.96 -6.34
CA PHE A 80 6.59 15.82 -5.21
C PHE A 80 5.40 16.40 -4.43
N LEU A 81 4.17 15.92 -4.63
CA LEU A 81 2.96 16.51 -4.02
C LEU A 81 2.93 18.04 -4.26
N ASP A 82 3.22 18.47 -5.48
CA ASP A 82 3.08 19.88 -5.84
C ASP A 82 1.61 20.27 -5.78
N VAL A 83 1.26 21.03 -4.74
CA VAL A 83 -0.10 21.50 -4.45
C VAL A 83 -0.70 22.26 -5.64
N SER A 84 0.14 22.93 -6.42
CA SER A 84 -0.30 23.69 -7.61
C SER A 84 -0.74 22.78 -8.76
N THR A 85 -0.12 21.61 -8.90
CA THR A 85 -0.46 20.59 -9.91
C THR A 85 -1.70 19.79 -9.48
N LEU A 86 -1.80 19.46 -8.19
CA LEU A 86 -2.96 18.76 -7.61
C LEU A 86 -4.26 19.57 -7.73
N THR A 87 -4.21 20.87 -7.47
CA THR A 87 -5.40 21.75 -7.58
C THR A 87 -5.90 21.94 -9.01
N LYS A 88 -5.03 21.77 -10.03
CA LYS A 88 -5.45 21.77 -11.45
C LYS A 88 -6.23 20.51 -11.82
N ARG A 89 -5.87 19.34 -11.27
CA ARG A 89 -6.61 18.09 -11.47
C ARG A 89 -7.95 18.05 -10.74
N ILE A 90 -8.05 18.61 -9.53
CA ILE A 90 -9.31 18.65 -8.75
C ILE A 90 -10.37 19.56 -9.40
N LYS A 91 -9.94 20.57 -10.17
CA LYS A 91 -10.85 21.50 -10.88
C LYS A 91 -11.26 21.03 -12.27
N LYS A 92 -10.77 19.88 -12.73
CA LYS A 92 -11.13 19.26 -14.02
C LYS A 92 -12.15 18.16 -13.80
#